data_AF-A0A8C9IE46-F1
#
_entry.id   AF-A0A8C9IE46-F1
#
_cell.length_a   1.000
_cell.length_b   1.000
_cell.length_c   1.000
_cell.angle_alpha   90.00
_cell.angle_beta   90.00
_cell.angle_gamma   90.00
#
_symmetry.space_group_name_H-M   'P 1'
#
loop_
_entity.id
_entity.type
_entity.pdbx_description
1 polymer ?
#
loop_
_entity_poly.entity_id
_entity_poly.type
_entity_poly.pdbx_seq_one_letter_code
_entity_poly.pdbx_strand_id
1 'polypeptide(L)'
;MAALPGPLWLLGLALCAMGGGGPGLRPPPGCPQRCLGASERREVQREILSVLGLPGRPRLRAAPAGPRLHASAPLFMLDLYHAMAGDDDKDDAPAERRLGRADLVMSFVNMVERDHALGQQEPHWKEFRFDLTQIPDGEAVTAAEFRIYKVPSIHLLNRTLHVSMFQVVQEQSNRESDLLFLDLQTLRAGDEGWLVLDVTAASDRWLLKRHKDLGLRLYVETEDGHSVDPGLAGLLGQRAPRSQQPFVVTFFRASPSPIRTPRAVRPLRRRQPKKTNELPQANRLPGIFDDVHGSHGRQVCRRHELYVSFQDLGWLDWVIAPQGYSAYYCEGECSFPLGSCMNATNHAILQSLVHLMTPDAVPKACCAPTKLSATSVLYYDSSNNVILRKHRNMVVKACGCH
;
A
#
# COMPACT_ATOMS: atom_id res chain seq x y z
N MET A 1 46.68 3.45 3.55
CA MET A 1 46.23 3.54 2.14
C MET A 1 44.71 3.47 2.12
N ALA A 2 44.10 4.27 1.24
CA ALA A 2 42.75 4.83 1.31
C ALA A 2 41.58 3.86 1.59
N ALA A 3 40.68 4.33 2.44
CA ALA A 3 39.40 3.72 2.79
C ALA A 3 38.41 3.75 1.62
N LEU A 4 37.75 2.61 1.37
CA LEU A 4 36.58 2.50 0.49
C LEU A 4 35.32 2.81 1.31
N PRO A 5 34.50 3.80 0.93
CA PRO A 5 33.28 4.10 1.66
C PRO A 5 32.17 3.09 1.35
N GLY A 6 31.46 2.69 2.41
CA GLY A 6 30.24 1.87 2.39
C GLY A 6 29.02 2.61 1.82
N PRO A 7 27.84 1.95 1.79
CA PRO A 7 26.72 2.22 0.89
C PRO A 7 25.86 3.45 1.27
N LEU A 8 26.44 4.47 1.91
CA LEU A 8 25.86 5.78 2.22
C LEU A 8 25.69 6.70 1.00
N TRP A 9 26.07 6.24 -0.20
CA TRP A 9 26.10 7.06 -1.42
C TRP A 9 24.76 7.20 -2.16
N LEU A 10 23.74 6.41 -1.85
CA LEU A 10 22.49 6.38 -2.63
C LEU A 10 21.42 7.39 -2.18
N LEU A 11 21.50 7.92 -0.95
CA LEU A 11 20.44 8.76 -0.38
C LEU A 11 20.75 10.27 -0.36
N GLY A 12 22.04 10.66 -0.39
CA GLY A 12 22.43 12.07 -0.52
C GLY A 12 22.25 12.65 -1.94
N LEU A 13 22.06 11.81 -2.96
CA LEU A 13 21.94 12.21 -4.37
C LEU A 13 20.54 12.73 -4.77
N ALA A 14 19.52 12.61 -3.91
CA ALA A 14 18.16 13.06 -4.23
C ALA A 14 17.96 14.59 -4.04
N LEU A 15 18.73 15.24 -3.15
CA LEU A 15 18.43 16.61 -2.70
C LEU A 15 19.01 17.75 -3.56
N CYS A 16 19.93 17.48 -4.50
CA CYS A 16 20.51 18.54 -5.35
C CYS A 16 20.02 18.57 -6.80
N ALA A 17 19.22 17.60 -7.26
CA ALA A 17 18.87 17.48 -8.68
C ALA A 17 17.55 18.16 -9.09
N MET A 18 16.84 18.82 -8.17
CA MET A 18 15.51 19.42 -8.43
C MET A 18 15.43 20.93 -8.19
N GLY A 19 16.53 21.61 -7.84
CA GLY A 19 16.55 23.07 -7.61
C GLY A 19 17.11 23.84 -8.81
N GLY A 20 16.24 24.53 -9.55
CA GLY A 20 16.65 25.49 -10.57
C GLY A 20 17.24 26.77 -9.94
N GLY A 21 18.41 27.18 -10.45
CA GLY A 21 18.85 28.58 -10.59
C GLY A 21 18.97 29.45 -9.33
N GLY A 22 20.14 29.44 -8.69
CA GLY A 22 20.58 30.52 -7.80
C GLY A 22 22.10 30.43 -7.56
N PRO A 23 22.85 31.56 -7.55
CA PRO A 23 24.31 31.52 -7.46
C PRO A 23 24.74 31.44 -6.00
N GLY A 24 25.37 30.34 -5.59
CA GLY A 24 25.95 30.27 -4.24
C GLY A 24 26.57 28.93 -3.90
N LEU A 25 27.89 28.95 -3.70
CA LEU A 25 28.77 27.95 -3.06
C LEU A 25 29.13 26.70 -3.88
N ARG A 26 30.36 26.74 -4.44
CA ARG A 26 31.08 25.58 -4.99
C ARG A 26 31.32 24.53 -3.89
N PRO A 27 31.01 23.24 -4.11
CA PRO A 27 31.44 22.17 -3.22
C PRO A 27 32.93 21.82 -3.46
N PRO A 28 33.62 21.22 -2.47
CA PRO A 28 35.05 20.95 -2.54
C PRO A 28 35.38 19.85 -3.58
N PRO A 29 36.57 19.89 -4.20
CA PRO A 29 36.96 18.94 -5.24
C PRO A 29 37.40 17.62 -4.60
N GLY A 30 36.73 16.50 -4.92
CA GLY A 30 37.20 15.20 -4.45
C GLY A 30 36.23 14.01 -4.47
N CYS A 31 34.97 14.16 -4.89
CA CYS A 31 34.06 13.02 -5.03
C CYS A 31 33.76 12.74 -6.52
N PRO A 32 34.12 11.57 -7.07
CA PRO A 32 33.55 11.13 -8.34
C PRO A 32 32.09 10.75 -8.07
N GLN A 33 31.16 11.68 -8.26
CA GLN A 33 29.72 11.38 -8.28
C GLN A 33 29.43 10.41 -9.41
N ARG A 34 29.33 9.11 -9.10
CA ARG A 34 28.77 8.12 -10.04
C ARG A 34 27.28 8.39 -10.12
N CYS A 35 26.90 9.33 -11.00
CA CYS A 35 25.51 9.52 -11.38
C CYS A 35 24.98 8.21 -11.95
N LEU A 36 23.99 7.62 -11.30
CA LEU A 36 23.29 6.46 -11.83
C LEU A 36 22.79 6.82 -13.24
N GLY A 37 23.17 5.99 -14.22
CA GLY A 37 22.69 6.16 -15.58
C GLY A 37 21.17 6.00 -15.64
N ALA A 38 20.54 6.52 -16.69
CA ALA A 38 19.07 6.45 -16.83
C ALA A 38 18.52 5.00 -16.74
N SER A 39 19.30 4.01 -17.19
CA SER A 39 18.95 2.59 -17.07
C SER A 39 19.01 2.08 -15.62
N GLU A 40 20.04 2.44 -14.86
CA GLU A 40 20.20 2.02 -13.45
C GLU A 40 19.09 2.65 -12.58
N ARG A 41 18.72 3.92 -12.84
CA ARG A 41 17.60 4.57 -12.13
C ARG A 41 16.27 3.83 -12.35
N ARG A 42 16.00 3.38 -13.57
CA ARG A 42 14.79 2.61 -13.90
C ARG A 42 14.75 1.26 -13.21
N GLU A 43 15.91 0.60 -13.06
CA GLU A 43 16.03 -0.68 -12.37
C GLU A 43 15.81 -0.55 -10.87
N VAL A 44 16.42 0.46 -10.23
CA VAL A 44 16.19 0.77 -8.81
C VAL A 44 14.72 1.10 -8.56
N GLN A 45 14.10 1.91 -9.41
CA GLN A 45 12.67 2.24 -9.28
C GLN A 45 11.78 0.99 -9.40
N ARG A 46 12.12 0.04 -10.29
CA ARG A 46 11.39 -1.22 -10.43
C ARG A 46 11.53 -2.10 -9.19
N GLU A 47 12.71 -2.14 -8.57
CA GLU A 47 12.92 -2.87 -7.33
C GLU A 47 12.15 -2.25 -6.15
N ILE A 48 12.10 -0.92 -6.02
CA ILE A 48 11.30 -0.27 -4.97
C ILE A 48 9.80 -0.61 -5.15
N LEU A 49 9.30 -0.59 -6.38
CA LEU A 49 7.93 -1.01 -6.69
C LEU A 49 7.70 -2.49 -6.35
N SER A 50 8.66 -3.36 -6.65
CA SER A 50 8.61 -4.79 -6.31
C SER A 50 8.59 -5.04 -4.81
N VAL A 51 9.40 -4.31 -4.03
CA VAL A 51 9.44 -4.40 -2.56
C VAL A 51 8.14 -3.92 -1.94
N LEU A 52 7.57 -2.84 -2.49
CA LEU A 52 6.22 -2.38 -2.15
C LEU A 52 5.14 -3.29 -2.75
N GLY A 53 5.48 -4.34 -3.49
CA GLY A 53 4.55 -5.25 -4.14
C GLY A 53 3.54 -4.55 -5.05
N LEU A 54 3.89 -3.39 -5.58
CA LEU A 54 3.09 -2.65 -6.55
C LEU A 54 3.39 -3.22 -7.94
N PRO A 55 2.38 -3.53 -8.77
CA PRO A 55 2.57 -4.16 -10.08
C PRO A 55 3.33 -3.27 -11.09
N GLY A 56 3.60 -2.01 -10.73
CA GLY A 56 4.33 -1.02 -11.52
C GLY A 56 3.75 0.38 -11.28
N ARG A 57 4.40 1.43 -11.82
CA ARG A 57 3.75 2.75 -11.91
C ARG A 57 2.54 2.63 -12.84
N PRO A 58 1.32 2.91 -12.39
CA PRO A 58 0.13 2.78 -13.22
C PRO A 58 0.18 3.80 -14.36
N ARG A 59 -0.13 3.35 -15.58
CA ARG A 59 -0.43 4.26 -16.68
C ARG A 59 -1.85 4.74 -16.50
N LEU A 60 -2.02 5.81 -15.73
CA LEU A 60 -3.33 6.40 -15.48
C LEU A 60 -3.99 6.77 -16.81
N ARG A 61 -5.21 6.27 -17.06
CA ARG A 61 -6.03 6.76 -18.17
C ARG A 61 -6.22 8.27 -18.00
N ALA A 62 -6.25 9.00 -19.12
CA ALA A 62 -6.25 10.46 -19.16
C ALA A 62 -7.17 11.05 -18.08
N ALA A 63 -6.65 11.99 -17.30
CA ALA A 63 -7.40 12.61 -16.22
C ALA A 63 -8.65 13.30 -16.77
N PRO A 64 -9.84 13.04 -16.19
CA PRO A 64 -10.95 13.98 -16.35
C PRO A 64 -10.48 15.35 -15.85
N ALA A 65 -10.88 16.43 -16.51
CA ALA A 65 -10.60 17.79 -16.07
C ALA A 65 -11.19 18.01 -14.65
N GLY A 66 -10.35 17.95 -13.61
CA GLY A 66 -10.74 18.23 -12.22
C GLY A 66 -9.96 17.41 -11.19
N PRO A 67 -9.97 17.80 -9.90
CA PRO A 67 -9.25 17.08 -8.85
C PRO A 67 -9.95 15.75 -8.55
N ARG A 68 -9.21 14.64 -8.71
CA ARG A 68 -9.72 13.25 -8.60
C ARG A 68 -10.17 12.87 -7.18
N LEU A 69 -9.61 13.51 -6.16
CA LEU A 69 -9.91 13.20 -4.75
C LEU A 69 -11.34 13.55 -4.31
N HIS A 70 -12.08 14.37 -5.06
CA HIS A 70 -13.43 14.80 -4.65
C HIS A 70 -14.55 13.79 -4.99
N ALA A 71 -14.21 12.62 -5.52
CA ALA A 71 -15.18 11.55 -5.74
C ALA A 71 -15.42 10.75 -4.44
N SER A 72 -16.61 10.15 -4.33
CA SER A 72 -17.08 9.43 -3.13
C SER A 72 -16.12 8.32 -2.69
N ALA A 73 -15.66 7.48 -3.64
CA ALA A 73 -14.75 6.38 -3.36
C ALA A 73 -13.37 6.84 -2.84
N PRO A 74 -12.64 7.77 -3.49
CA PRO A 74 -11.41 8.34 -2.92
C PRO A 74 -11.58 9.00 -1.55
N LEU A 75 -12.67 9.75 -1.33
CA LEU A 75 -12.95 10.37 -0.02
C LEU A 75 -13.09 9.30 1.07
N PHE A 76 -13.95 8.31 0.82
CA PHE A 76 -14.15 7.20 1.76
C PHE A 76 -12.86 6.43 2.05
N MET A 77 -12.06 6.14 1.02
CA MET A 77 -10.81 5.40 1.17
C MET A 77 -9.73 6.20 1.90
N LEU A 78 -9.74 7.53 1.79
CA LEU A 78 -8.87 8.41 2.55
C LEU A 78 -9.26 8.46 4.03
N ASP A 79 -10.56 8.54 4.32
CA ASP A 79 -11.07 8.46 5.70
C ASP A 79 -10.74 7.11 6.33
N LEU A 80 -10.88 6.02 5.56
CA LEU A 80 -10.48 4.68 5.95
C LEU A 80 -8.97 4.59 6.26
N TYR A 81 -8.14 5.21 5.42
CA TYR A 81 -6.69 5.29 5.66
C TYR A 81 -6.37 6.00 6.98
N HIS A 82 -6.98 7.15 7.25
CA HIS A 82 -6.77 7.88 8.51
C HIS A 82 -7.27 7.09 9.73
N ALA A 83 -8.41 6.41 9.60
CA ALA A 83 -8.96 5.57 10.66
C ALA A 83 -8.03 4.39 11.00
N MET A 84 -7.39 3.78 10.01
CA MET A 84 -6.48 2.65 10.23
C MET A 84 -5.06 3.09 10.63
N ALA A 85 -4.59 4.26 10.20
CA ALA A 85 -3.27 4.77 10.55
C ALA A 85 -3.13 5.12 12.05
N GLY A 86 -4.24 5.36 12.76
CA GLY A 86 -4.25 5.67 14.19
C GLY A 86 -4.15 4.46 15.13
N ASP A 87 -4.31 3.23 14.63
CA ASP A 87 -4.37 2.01 15.46
C ASP A 87 -3.00 1.28 15.58
N ASP A 88 -1.95 1.68 14.85
CA ASP A 88 -0.65 0.99 14.83
C ASP A 88 0.21 1.19 16.11
N ASP A 89 -0.23 2.00 17.09
CA ASP A 89 0.48 2.24 18.37
C ASP A 89 -0.07 1.47 19.58
N LYS A 90 -1.10 0.63 19.41
CA LYS A 90 -1.72 -0.13 20.53
C LYS A 90 -1.92 -1.59 20.16
N ASP A 91 -0.92 -2.43 20.49
CA ASP A 91 -0.94 -3.89 20.31
C ASP A 91 -2.03 -4.62 21.16
N ASP A 92 -2.86 -3.92 21.97
CA ASP A 92 -3.81 -4.51 22.94
C ASP A 92 -5.27 -4.00 22.83
N ALA A 93 -5.77 -3.66 21.63
CA ALA A 93 -7.19 -3.32 21.45
C ALA A 93 -8.08 -4.56 21.19
N PRO A 94 -9.30 -4.66 21.77
CA PRO A 94 -10.17 -5.81 21.60
C PRO A 94 -10.73 -5.92 20.17
N ALA A 95 -11.05 -7.16 19.78
CA ALA A 95 -11.30 -7.67 18.43
C ALA A 95 -12.59 -7.20 17.73
N GLU A 96 -13.06 -5.97 17.97
CA GLU A 96 -14.24 -5.41 17.28
C GLU A 96 -13.89 -4.24 16.37
N ARG A 97 -13.05 -4.50 15.36
CA ARG A 97 -13.03 -3.71 14.10
C ARG A 97 -12.68 -4.63 12.94
N ARG A 98 -13.70 -5.12 12.21
CA ARG A 98 -13.51 -5.96 10.99
C ARG A 98 -12.54 -5.33 9.98
N LEU A 99 -12.39 -4.00 10.01
CA LEU A 99 -11.47 -3.19 9.20
C LEU A 99 -9.97 -3.44 9.45
N GLY A 100 -9.55 -3.75 10.68
CA GLY A 100 -8.12 -3.82 11.04
C GLY A 100 -7.39 -5.08 10.56
N ARG A 101 -8.09 -6.03 9.95
CA ARG A 101 -7.55 -7.33 9.55
C ARG A 101 -7.35 -7.51 8.05
N ALA A 102 -7.81 -6.56 7.24
CA ALA A 102 -7.62 -6.59 5.79
C ALA A 102 -6.21 -6.13 5.44
N ASP A 103 -5.48 -6.92 4.64
CA ASP A 103 -4.15 -6.55 4.13
C ASP A 103 -4.27 -5.67 2.86
N LEU A 104 -5.44 -5.70 2.21
CA LEU A 104 -5.75 -4.97 0.98
C LEU A 104 -7.23 -4.56 0.98
N VAL A 105 -7.52 -3.33 0.57
CA VAL A 105 -8.87 -2.81 0.36
C VAL A 105 -8.91 -2.11 -0.99
N MET A 106 -9.92 -2.39 -1.80
CA MET A 106 -10.09 -1.79 -3.13
C MET A 106 -11.48 -1.16 -3.24
N SER A 107 -11.56 -0.01 -3.91
CA SER A 107 -12.83 0.62 -4.28
C SER A 107 -13.09 0.53 -5.79
N PHE A 108 -14.33 0.22 -6.15
CA PHE A 108 -14.78 0.07 -7.54
C PHE A 108 -15.90 1.07 -7.82
N VAL A 109 -15.71 1.88 -8.85
CA VAL A 109 -16.70 2.88 -9.27
C VAL A 109 -17.71 2.25 -10.23
N ASN A 110 -18.96 2.73 -10.17
CA ASN A 110 -20.00 2.25 -11.07
C ASN A 110 -19.70 2.62 -12.53
N MET A 111 -19.65 1.63 -13.42
CA MET A 111 -19.41 1.81 -14.85
C MET A 111 -20.68 2.10 -15.64
N VAL A 112 -21.78 1.45 -15.27
CA VAL A 112 -23.05 1.47 -16.00
C VAL A 112 -24.19 1.59 -15.03
N GLU A 113 -25.06 2.56 -15.25
CA GLU A 113 -26.36 2.64 -14.61
C GLU A 113 -27.44 2.33 -15.65
N ARG A 114 -28.22 1.27 -15.41
CA ARG A 114 -29.42 0.97 -16.20
C ARG A 114 -30.63 1.14 -15.30
N ASP A 115 -31.47 2.10 -15.69
CA ASP A 115 -32.79 2.33 -15.09
C ASP A 115 -33.82 1.58 -15.94
N HIS A 116 -34.58 0.67 -15.33
CA HIS A 116 -35.74 0.08 -15.99
C HIS A 116 -37.00 0.80 -15.55
N ALA A 117 -37.57 1.59 -16.46
CA ALA A 117 -38.80 2.36 -16.22
C ALA A 117 -39.84 2.17 -17.34
N LEU A 118 -39.78 1.06 -18.10
CA LEU A 118 -40.65 0.83 -19.25
C LEU A 118 -41.85 -0.05 -18.89
N GLY A 119 -42.96 0.59 -18.52
CA GLY A 119 -44.30 0.00 -18.50
C GLY A 119 -44.95 -0.04 -17.11
N GLN A 120 -46.26 0.28 -17.03
CA GLN A 120 -47.09 0.34 -15.82
C GLN A 120 -47.24 -0.99 -15.04
N GLN A 121 -46.46 -2.04 -15.35
CA GLN A 121 -46.73 -3.40 -14.90
C GLN A 121 -45.52 -4.17 -14.34
N GLU A 122 -44.30 -3.62 -14.36
CA GLU A 122 -43.11 -4.27 -13.78
C GLU A 122 -42.50 -3.44 -12.63
N PRO A 123 -41.90 -4.10 -11.62
CA PRO A 123 -41.30 -3.41 -10.48
C PRO A 123 -40.12 -2.53 -10.91
N HIS A 124 -40.05 -1.32 -10.34
CA HIS A 124 -38.95 -0.39 -10.60
C HIS A 124 -37.65 -0.94 -9.99
N TRP A 125 -36.59 -0.95 -10.78
CA TRP A 125 -35.27 -1.34 -10.32
C TRP A 125 -34.16 -0.53 -10.99
N LYS A 126 -33.03 -0.46 -10.29
CA LYS A 126 -31.79 0.17 -10.76
C LYS A 126 -30.65 -0.83 -10.73
N GLU A 127 -29.92 -0.93 -11.84
CA GLU A 127 -28.77 -1.83 -11.97
C GLU A 127 -27.45 -1.07 -12.04
N PHE A 128 -26.46 -1.57 -11.30
CA PHE A 128 -25.10 -1.06 -11.21
C PHE A 128 -24.11 -2.13 -11.69
N ARG A 129 -23.06 -1.72 -12.40
CA ARG A 129 -22.01 -2.64 -12.89
C ARG A 129 -20.61 -2.20 -12.48
N PHE A 130 -19.82 -3.15 -12.01
CA PHE A 130 -18.46 -2.94 -11.52
C PHE A 130 -17.46 -3.85 -12.22
N ASP A 131 -16.36 -3.27 -12.73
CA ASP A 131 -15.24 -4.04 -13.29
C ASP A 131 -14.34 -4.50 -12.16
N LEU A 132 -14.38 -5.79 -11.89
CA LEU A 132 -13.61 -6.44 -10.85
C LEU A 132 -12.42 -7.24 -11.40
N THR A 133 -12.06 -7.06 -12.67
CA THR A 133 -10.94 -7.78 -13.31
C THR A 133 -9.57 -7.40 -12.74
N GLN A 134 -9.46 -6.27 -12.04
CA GLN A 134 -8.21 -5.75 -11.47
C GLN A 134 -7.74 -6.47 -10.20
N ILE A 135 -8.48 -7.47 -9.75
CA ILE A 135 -8.21 -8.13 -8.47
C ILE A 135 -7.09 -9.15 -8.60
N PRO A 136 -6.03 -9.05 -7.77
CA PRO A 136 -4.89 -9.95 -7.87
C PRO A 136 -5.23 -11.41 -7.60
N ASP A 137 -4.47 -12.31 -8.21
CA ASP A 137 -4.50 -13.73 -7.87
C ASP A 137 -3.94 -13.94 -6.45
N GLY A 138 -4.59 -14.80 -5.66
CA GLY A 138 -4.17 -15.11 -4.29
C GLY A 138 -4.70 -14.18 -3.19
N GLU A 139 -5.52 -13.19 -3.52
CA GLU A 139 -6.28 -12.41 -2.54
C GLU A 139 -7.67 -13.04 -2.35
N ALA A 140 -8.06 -13.29 -1.09
CA ALA A 140 -9.38 -13.80 -0.75
C ALA A 140 -10.28 -12.65 -0.26
N VAL A 141 -11.47 -12.53 -0.83
CA VAL A 141 -12.46 -11.55 -0.37
C VAL A 141 -12.94 -11.94 1.03
N THR A 142 -12.85 -11.01 1.97
CA THR A 142 -13.35 -11.20 3.34
C THR A 142 -14.66 -10.48 3.60
N ALA A 143 -14.86 -9.34 2.92
CA ALA A 143 -16.09 -8.56 3.00
C ALA A 143 -16.22 -7.68 1.75
N ALA A 144 -17.45 -7.40 1.33
CA ALA A 144 -17.73 -6.44 0.28
C ALA A 144 -18.98 -5.64 0.64
N GLU A 145 -18.88 -4.31 0.51
CA GLU A 145 -19.98 -3.39 0.81
C GLU A 145 -20.31 -2.57 -0.43
N PHE A 146 -21.58 -2.52 -0.79
CA PHE A 146 -22.10 -1.55 -1.77
C PHE A 146 -22.60 -0.32 -1.02
N ARG A 147 -22.14 0.86 -1.44
CA ARG A 147 -22.46 2.14 -0.81
C ARG A 147 -23.20 3.03 -1.78
N ILE A 148 -24.36 3.51 -1.35
CA ILE A 148 -25.21 4.45 -2.11
C ILE A 148 -25.68 5.56 -1.20
N TYR A 149 -25.65 6.80 -1.70
CA TYR A 149 -26.10 7.95 -0.91
C TYR A 149 -27.62 8.10 -1.02
N LYS A 150 -28.27 8.31 0.12
CA LYS A 150 -29.70 8.56 0.21
C LYS A 150 -29.95 10.01 0.62
N VAL A 151 -30.85 10.67 -0.09
CA VAL A 151 -31.46 11.95 0.28
C VAL A 151 -32.92 11.73 0.72
N PRO A 152 -33.56 12.72 1.38
CA PRO A 152 -34.98 12.63 1.71
C PRO A 152 -35.85 12.38 0.46
N SER A 153 -36.81 11.47 0.57
CA SER A 153 -37.70 11.11 -0.55
C SER A 153 -38.62 12.28 -0.91
N ILE A 154 -38.92 12.47 -2.19
CA ILE A 154 -39.68 13.64 -2.67
C ILE A 154 -41.13 13.66 -2.15
N HIS A 155 -41.78 12.50 -2.03
CA HIS A 155 -43.21 12.40 -1.70
C HIS A 155 -43.57 11.43 -0.56
N LEU A 156 -42.61 10.65 -0.06
CA LEU A 156 -42.88 9.50 0.82
C LEU A 156 -42.37 9.71 2.25
N LEU A 157 -42.07 10.95 2.68
CA LEU A 157 -41.28 11.28 3.89
C LEU A 157 -41.63 10.50 5.18
N ASN A 158 -42.92 10.17 5.40
CA ASN A 158 -43.38 9.48 6.61
C ASN A 158 -43.53 7.95 6.47
N ARG A 159 -43.15 7.38 5.32
CA ARG A 159 -43.24 5.94 5.07
C ARG A 159 -41.92 5.24 5.35
N THR A 160 -42.04 3.96 5.71
CA THR A 160 -40.93 3.02 5.77
C THR A 160 -40.66 2.46 4.39
N LEU A 161 -39.38 2.39 4.02
CA LEU A 161 -38.90 1.82 2.77
C LEU A 161 -38.05 0.58 3.07
N HIS A 162 -38.23 -0.44 2.25
CA HIS A 162 -37.44 -1.66 2.21
C HIS A 162 -36.58 -1.63 0.95
N VAL A 163 -35.25 -1.63 1.13
CA VAL A 163 -34.27 -1.60 0.04
C VAL A 163 -33.63 -2.97 -0.06
N SER A 164 -33.93 -3.68 -1.15
CA SER A 164 -33.45 -5.04 -1.41
C SER A 164 -32.36 -5.04 -2.48
N MET A 165 -31.27 -5.76 -2.24
CA MET A 165 -30.13 -5.86 -3.13
C MET A 165 -29.95 -7.29 -3.65
N PHE A 166 -29.72 -7.43 -4.95
CA PHE A 166 -29.54 -8.71 -5.62
C PHE A 166 -28.30 -8.70 -6.54
N GLN A 167 -27.62 -9.84 -6.65
CA GLN A 167 -26.62 -10.09 -7.70
C GLN A 167 -27.31 -10.57 -8.97
N VAL A 168 -26.93 -10.01 -10.12
CA VAL A 168 -27.34 -10.49 -11.44
C VAL A 168 -26.41 -11.65 -11.86
N VAL A 169 -26.89 -12.88 -11.80
CA VAL A 169 -26.08 -14.10 -12.04
C VAL A 169 -25.97 -14.43 -13.53
N GLN A 170 -27.08 -14.26 -14.26
CA GLN A 170 -27.13 -14.52 -15.69
C GLN A 170 -28.07 -13.50 -16.36
N GLU A 171 -27.50 -12.71 -17.26
CA GLU A 171 -28.24 -11.77 -18.09
C GLU A 171 -28.86 -12.56 -19.26
N GLN A 172 -30.19 -12.66 -19.28
CA GLN A 172 -30.93 -13.26 -20.39
C GLN A 172 -31.59 -12.14 -21.20
N SER A 173 -31.34 -12.06 -22.51
CA SER A 173 -31.84 -10.95 -23.34
C SER A 173 -33.34 -10.97 -23.61
N ASN A 174 -34.01 -12.10 -23.31
CA ASN A 174 -35.42 -12.37 -23.66
C ASN A 174 -36.23 -12.92 -22.47
N ARG A 175 -35.66 -12.98 -21.26
CA ARG A 175 -36.29 -13.51 -20.05
C ARG A 175 -35.82 -12.73 -18.82
N GLU A 176 -36.54 -12.88 -17.71
CA GLU A 176 -36.15 -12.35 -16.41
C GLU A 176 -34.74 -12.86 -16.03
N SER A 177 -33.86 -11.96 -15.62
CA SER A 177 -32.49 -12.32 -15.22
C SER A 177 -32.50 -13.18 -13.97
N ASP A 178 -31.57 -14.12 -13.86
CA ASP A 178 -31.41 -14.90 -12.62
C ASP A 178 -30.81 -14.01 -11.53
N LEU A 179 -31.57 -13.77 -10.46
CA LEU A 179 -31.18 -12.92 -9.33
C LEU A 179 -30.84 -13.76 -8.10
N LEU A 180 -29.77 -13.38 -7.40
CA LEU A 180 -29.42 -13.92 -6.09
C LEU A 180 -29.58 -12.82 -5.04
N PHE A 181 -30.41 -13.04 -4.03
CA PHE A 181 -30.59 -12.12 -2.92
C PHE A 181 -29.28 -11.94 -2.12
N LEU A 182 -28.93 -10.70 -1.80
CA LEU A 182 -27.72 -10.35 -1.05
C LEU A 182 -28.06 -9.74 0.30
N ASP A 183 -28.86 -8.66 0.31
CA ASP A 183 -29.13 -7.88 1.51
C ASP A 183 -30.49 -7.16 1.44
N LEU A 184 -31.05 -6.83 2.60
CA LEU A 184 -32.29 -6.06 2.78
C LEU A 184 -32.11 -5.06 3.92
N GLN A 185 -32.35 -3.78 3.64
CA GLN A 185 -32.37 -2.74 4.67
C GLN A 185 -33.70 -2.01 4.75
N THR A 186 -34.11 -1.74 5.98
CA THR A 186 -35.35 -1.02 6.29
C THR A 186 -34.98 0.35 6.86
N LEU A 187 -35.52 1.41 6.26
CA LEU A 187 -35.18 2.79 6.58
C LEU A 187 -36.38 3.71 6.41
N ARG A 188 -36.33 4.91 7.00
CA ARG A 188 -37.39 5.90 6.80
C ARG A 188 -37.14 6.67 5.52
N ALA A 189 -38.21 6.98 4.80
CA ALA A 189 -38.13 7.74 3.57
C ALA A 189 -37.52 9.15 3.75
N GLY A 190 -37.65 9.74 4.94
CA GLY A 190 -37.03 11.02 5.32
C GLY A 190 -35.55 10.94 5.72
N ASP A 191 -34.97 9.74 5.88
CA ASP A 191 -33.56 9.60 6.30
C ASP A 191 -32.61 10.08 5.19
N GLU A 192 -31.48 10.65 5.60
CA GLU A 192 -30.39 11.11 4.73
C GLU A 192 -29.07 10.48 5.19
N GLY A 193 -28.22 10.08 4.23
CA GLY A 193 -26.88 9.58 4.50
C GLY A 193 -26.48 8.40 3.62
N TRP A 194 -25.32 7.82 3.94
CA TRP A 194 -24.81 6.64 3.24
C TRP A 194 -25.54 5.38 3.70
N LEU A 195 -26.18 4.69 2.74
CA LEU A 195 -26.69 3.34 2.91
C LEU A 195 -25.58 2.34 2.55
N VAL A 196 -25.37 1.33 3.40
CA VAL A 196 -24.28 0.34 3.27
C VAL A 196 -24.87 -1.06 3.19
N LEU A 197 -24.94 -1.63 1.98
CA LEU A 197 -25.52 -2.95 1.72
C LEU A 197 -24.42 -4.01 1.66
N ASP A 198 -24.61 -5.14 2.37
CA ASP A 198 -23.65 -6.26 2.35
C ASP A 198 -23.77 -7.03 1.03
N VAL A 199 -22.69 -7.03 0.24
CA VAL A 199 -22.61 -7.75 -1.03
C VAL A 199 -21.51 -8.82 -1.00
N THR A 200 -21.08 -9.22 0.21
CA THR A 200 -20.02 -10.21 0.42
C THR A 200 -20.36 -11.55 -0.23
N ALA A 201 -21.62 -12.00 -0.17
CA ALA A 201 -22.05 -13.26 -0.79
C ALA A 201 -21.88 -13.28 -2.33
N ALA A 202 -21.84 -12.11 -2.98
CA ALA A 202 -21.58 -12.03 -4.41
C ALA A 202 -20.13 -12.42 -4.78
N SER A 203 -19.22 -12.40 -3.80
CA SER A 203 -17.78 -12.65 -3.99
C SER A 203 -17.43 -14.11 -4.26
N ASP A 204 -18.15 -15.07 -3.67
CA ASP A 204 -17.92 -16.52 -3.86
C ASP A 204 -17.96 -16.91 -5.35
N ARG A 205 -18.91 -16.34 -6.09
CA ARG A 205 -19.13 -16.65 -7.50
C ARG A 205 -18.21 -15.87 -8.42
N TRP A 206 -17.80 -14.67 -8.03
CA TRP A 206 -16.84 -13.88 -8.80
C TRP A 206 -15.45 -14.53 -8.79
N LEU A 207 -14.99 -15.06 -7.66
CA LEU A 207 -13.71 -15.79 -7.59
C LEU A 207 -13.65 -16.97 -8.59
N LEU A 208 -14.80 -17.57 -8.91
CA LEU A 208 -14.95 -18.64 -9.90
C LEU A 208 -15.02 -18.13 -11.36
N LYS A 209 -15.45 -16.88 -11.58
CA LYS A 209 -15.65 -16.28 -12.92
C LYS A 209 -15.03 -14.88 -13.01
N ARG A 210 -13.69 -14.81 -12.94
CA ARG A 210 -12.91 -13.54 -12.93
C ARG A 210 -13.05 -12.63 -14.17
N HIS A 211 -13.74 -13.08 -15.23
CA HIS A 211 -13.89 -12.34 -16.49
C HIS A 211 -15.25 -11.65 -16.67
N LYS A 212 -16.11 -11.63 -15.64
CA LYS A 212 -17.42 -10.98 -15.71
C LYS A 212 -17.51 -9.82 -14.75
N ASP A 213 -18.10 -8.72 -15.22
CA ASP A 213 -18.48 -7.59 -14.38
C ASP A 213 -19.48 -8.02 -13.31
N LEU A 214 -19.38 -7.43 -12.12
CA LEU A 214 -20.38 -7.62 -11.07
C LEU A 214 -21.59 -6.74 -11.39
N GLY A 215 -22.74 -7.38 -11.66
CA GLY A 215 -24.03 -6.71 -11.76
C GLY A 215 -24.79 -6.76 -10.43
N LEU A 216 -25.19 -5.61 -9.93
CA LEU A 216 -26.01 -5.45 -8.73
C LEU A 216 -27.33 -4.78 -9.10
N ARG A 217 -28.45 -5.33 -8.63
CA ARG A 217 -29.79 -4.79 -8.87
C ARG A 217 -30.46 -4.43 -7.56
N LEU A 218 -30.97 -3.21 -7.49
CA LEU A 218 -31.59 -2.63 -6.31
C LEU A 218 -33.09 -2.41 -6.57
N TYR A 219 -33.89 -2.86 -5.61
CA TYR A 219 -35.34 -2.66 -5.55
C TYR A 219 -35.70 -1.85 -4.31
N VAL A 220 -36.75 -1.03 -4.41
CA VAL A 220 -37.32 -0.32 -3.27
C VAL A 220 -38.80 -0.63 -3.19
N GLU A 221 -39.24 -1.02 -2.00
CA GLU A 221 -40.64 -1.31 -1.71
C GLU A 221 -41.09 -0.54 -0.47
N THR A 222 -42.36 -0.14 -0.41
CA THR A 222 -42.96 0.38 0.82
C THR A 222 -43.34 -0.77 1.75
N GLU A 223 -43.64 -0.47 3.01
CA GLU A 223 -44.24 -1.42 3.98
C GLU A 223 -45.50 -2.14 3.44
N ASP A 224 -46.27 -1.48 2.56
CA ASP A 224 -47.45 -2.03 1.91
C ASP A 224 -47.13 -2.97 0.71
N GLY A 225 -45.86 -3.24 0.41
CA GLY A 225 -45.42 -4.05 -0.74
C GLY A 225 -45.45 -3.36 -2.11
N HIS A 226 -45.70 -2.04 -2.16
CA HIS A 226 -45.67 -1.29 -3.41
C HIS A 226 -44.24 -0.98 -3.86
N SER A 227 -43.90 -1.30 -5.11
CA SER A 227 -42.62 -0.94 -5.72
C SER A 227 -42.51 0.57 -5.93
N VAL A 228 -41.37 1.13 -5.54
CA VAL A 228 -41.05 2.56 -5.64
C VAL A 228 -39.82 2.72 -6.53
N ASP A 229 -39.85 3.74 -7.40
CA ASP A 229 -38.66 4.12 -8.15
C ASP A 229 -37.50 4.50 -7.21
N PRO A 230 -36.32 3.87 -7.33
CA PRO A 230 -35.18 4.16 -6.47
C PRO A 230 -34.76 5.65 -6.48
N GLY A 231 -34.90 6.34 -7.61
CA GLY A 231 -34.63 7.77 -7.71
C GLY A 231 -35.61 8.61 -6.90
N LEU A 232 -36.91 8.30 -6.96
CA LEU A 232 -37.95 8.96 -6.15
C LEU A 232 -37.83 8.66 -4.65
N ALA A 233 -37.30 7.48 -4.30
CA ALA A 233 -36.93 7.10 -2.94
C ALA A 233 -35.67 7.84 -2.43
N GLY A 234 -35.06 8.70 -3.25
CA GLY A 234 -33.89 9.50 -2.91
C GLY A 234 -32.57 8.75 -3.00
N LEU A 235 -32.50 7.60 -3.67
CA LEU A 235 -31.26 6.86 -3.86
C LEU A 235 -30.48 7.40 -5.07
N LEU A 236 -29.31 7.97 -4.78
CA LEU A 236 -28.51 8.70 -5.75
C LEU A 236 -27.71 7.78 -6.67
N GLY A 237 -27.83 8.04 -7.97
CA GLY A 237 -27.21 7.28 -9.05
C GLY A 237 -25.89 7.86 -9.56
N GLN A 238 -25.57 7.55 -10.82
CA GLN A 238 -24.41 8.09 -11.54
C GLN A 238 -24.56 9.59 -11.84
N ARG A 239 -25.80 10.10 -11.95
CA ARG A 239 -26.09 11.54 -12.18
C ARG A 239 -25.86 12.42 -10.94
N ALA A 240 -25.60 11.82 -9.78
CA ALA A 240 -25.32 12.53 -8.55
C ALA A 240 -23.99 13.31 -8.62
N PRO A 241 -23.78 14.29 -7.71
CA PRO A 241 -22.47 14.87 -7.50
C PRO A 241 -21.41 13.77 -7.27
N ARG A 242 -20.19 13.96 -7.79
CA ARG A 242 -19.12 12.94 -7.70
C ARG A 242 -18.86 12.45 -6.28
N SER A 243 -19.04 13.31 -5.27
CA SER A 243 -18.89 13.00 -3.85
C SER A 243 -19.99 12.10 -3.27
N GLN A 244 -21.08 11.85 -4.01
CA GLN A 244 -22.25 11.08 -3.59
C GLN A 244 -22.60 9.93 -4.56
N GLN A 245 -21.75 9.66 -5.56
CA GLN A 245 -21.95 8.56 -6.48
C GLN A 245 -21.75 7.20 -5.80
N PRO A 246 -22.49 6.15 -6.22
CA PRO A 246 -22.38 4.83 -5.64
C PRO A 246 -21.08 4.13 -6.02
N PHE A 247 -20.57 3.32 -5.10
CA PHE A 247 -19.36 2.53 -5.29
C PHE A 247 -19.39 1.26 -4.44
N VAL A 248 -18.57 0.28 -4.83
CA VAL A 248 -18.31 -0.92 -4.02
C VAL A 248 -16.96 -0.77 -3.35
N VAL A 249 -16.86 -1.12 -2.07
CA VAL A 249 -15.59 -1.37 -1.40
C VAL A 249 -15.48 -2.86 -1.10
N THR A 250 -14.29 -3.42 -1.34
CA THR A 250 -14.01 -4.82 -1.04
C THR A 250 -12.76 -4.94 -0.19
N PHE A 251 -12.85 -5.75 0.85
CA PHE A 251 -11.81 -6.05 1.80
C PHE A 251 -11.23 -7.42 1.48
N PHE A 252 -9.91 -7.49 1.47
CA PHE A 252 -9.15 -8.68 1.13
C PHE A 252 -8.21 -9.07 2.24
N ARG A 253 -7.97 -10.37 2.29
CA ARG A 253 -6.88 -10.94 3.06
C ARG A 253 -6.00 -11.72 2.12
N ALA A 254 -4.69 -11.49 2.25
CA ALA A 254 -3.71 -12.29 1.55
C ALA A 254 -3.96 -13.75 1.94
N SER A 255 -4.20 -14.62 0.94
CA SER A 255 -4.10 -16.05 1.19
C SER A 255 -2.69 -16.31 1.74
N PRO A 256 -2.51 -17.24 2.70
CA PRO A 256 -1.20 -17.63 3.19
C PRO A 256 -0.46 -18.41 2.09
N SER A 257 -0.14 -17.74 0.98
CA SER A 257 0.88 -18.17 0.05
C SER A 257 2.24 -17.88 0.68
N PRO A 258 3.23 -18.78 0.51
CA PRO A 258 4.48 -18.69 1.22
C PRO A 258 5.15 -17.36 0.90
N ILE A 259 5.44 -16.61 1.96
CA ILE A 259 6.29 -15.42 1.96
C ILE A 259 7.43 -15.69 0.99
N ARG A 260 7.44 -15.01 -0.17
CA ARG A 260 8.60 -15.06 -1.06
C ARG A 260 9.77 -14.58 -0.22
N THR A 261 10.66 -15.51 0.12
CA THR A 261 11.95 -15.19 0.73
C THR A 261 12.56 -14.05 -0.08
N PRO A 262 13.04 -12.97 0.56
CA PRO A 262 13.69 -11.90 -0.17
C PRO A 262 14.79 -12.52 -1.03
N ARG A 263 14.71 -12.33 -2.35
CA ARG A 263 15.77 -12.80 -3.26
C ARG A 263 17.02 -12.04 -2.84
N ALA A 264 18.06 -12.78 -2.46
CA ALA A 264 19.40 -12.20 -2.32
C ALA A 264 19.72 -11.47 -3.64
N VAL A 265 19.94 -10.15 -3.55
CA VAL A 265 20.35 -9.33 -4.69
C VAL A 265 21.62 -9.96 -5.26
N ARG A 266 21.57 -10.39 -6.53
CA ARG A 266 22.75 -10.96 -7.19
C ARG A 266 23.87 -9.92 -7.16
N PRO A 267 25.07 -10.24 -6.64
CA PRO A 267 26.15 -9.27 -6.60
C PRO A 267 26.54 -8.87 -8.03
N LEU A 268 26.51 -7.57 -8.29
CA LEU A 268 27.00 -7.00 -9.56
C LEU A 268 28.48 -7.37 -9.68
N ARG A 269 28.86 -8.09 -10.76
CA ARG A 269 30.24 -8.51 -11.03
C ARG A 269 31.19 -7.31 -11.02
N ARG A 270 31.96 -7.15 -9.93
CA ARG A 270 33.10 -6.22 -9.86
C ARG A 270 34.19 -6.67 -10.84
N ARG A 271 34.50 -5.84 -11.84
CA ARG A 271 35.72 -6.00 -12.66
C ARG A 271 36.95 -5.63 -11.80
N GLN A 272 37.96 -6.48 -11.81
CA GLN A 272 39.23 -6.28 -11.09
C GLN A 272 40.03 -5.10 -11.69
N PRO A 273 40.60 -4.20 -10.87
CA PRO A 273 41.63 -3.28 -11.34
C PRO A 273 43.00 -3.97 -11.42
N LYS A 274 43.77 -3.60 -12.45
CA LYS A 274 45.14 -4.04 -12.72
C LYS A 274 46.12 -3.63 -11.60
N LYS A 275 47.07 -4.52 -11.31
CA LYS A 275 48.22 -4.30 -10.42
C LYS A 275 49.22 -3.32 -11.05
N THR A 276 49.71 -2.37 -10.26
CA THR A 276 51.02 -1.73 -10.46
C THR A 276 51.79 -1.85 -9.15
N ASN A 277 53.02 -2.36 -9.27
CA ASN A 277 53.97 -2.58 -8.19
C ASN A 277 54.53 -1.25 -7.71
N GLU A 278 54.54 -0.99 -6.40
CA GLU A 278 55.67 -0.34 -5.70
C GLU A 278 55.71 -0.80 -4.24
N LEU A 279 56.91 -1.15 -3.76
CA LEU A 279 57.26 -1.41 -2.36
C LEU A 279 57.61 -0.07 -1.68
N PRO A 280 57.44 0.07 -0.35
CA PRO A 280 58.61 -0.10 0.53
C PRO A 280 58.34 -0.80 1.88
N GLN A 281 59.46 -1.13 2.52
CA GLN A 281 59.71 -2.01 3.67
C GLN A 281 59.28 -1.52 5.07
N ALA A 282 59.21 -2.54 5.94
CA ALA A 282 59.69 -2.63 7.34
C ALA A 282 58.78 -2.23 8.53
N ASN A 283 58.35 -3.29 9.23
CA ASN A 283 58.42 -3.52 10.67
C ASN A 283 57.90 -2.45 11.63
N ARG A 284 56.68 -2.67 12.18
CA ARG A 284 56.39 -2.49 13.61
C ARG A 284 55.30 -3.48 14.05
N LEU A 285 55.59 -4.27 15.10
CA LEU A 285 54.57 -5.01 15.86
C LEU A 285 53.67 -4.00 16.60
N PRO A 286 52.34 -4.21 16.69
CA PRO A 286 51.53 -3.45 17.63
C PRO A 286 51.45 -4.20 18.96
N GLY A 287 52.03 -3.56 19.99
CA GLY A 287 51.80 -3.91 21.38
C GLY A 287 50.37 -3.61 21.80
N ILE A 288 49.95 -4.44 22.74
CA ILE A 288 48.81 -4.38 23.64
C ILE A 288 48.70 -3.01 24.35
N PHE A 289 47.44 -2.52 24.47
CA PHE A 289 46.93 -1.29 25.11
C PHE A 289 46.95 0.01 24.28
N ASP A 290 45.80 0.33 23.65
CA ASP A 290 45.41 1.71 23.30
C ASP A 290 44.04 2.01 23.93
N ASP A 291 44.08 2.60 25.12
CA ASP A 291 42.99 3.35 25.75
C ASP A 291 43.15 4.82 25.31
N VAL A 292 42.60 5.20 24.15
CA VAL A 292 42.46 6.61 23.75
C VAL A 292 41.11 6.82 23.08
N HIS A 293 40.16 7.32 23.86
CA HIS A 293 38.95 7.96 23.34
C HIS A 293 39.33 9.25 22.59
N GLY A 294 39.11 9.29 21.28
CA GLY A 294 39.44 10.44 20.42
C GLY A 294 38.76 10.42 19.04
N SER A 295 37.45 10.61 19.02
CA SER A 295 36.67 11.37 18.01
C SER A 295 36.84 11.09 16.49
N HIS A 296 36.84 9.84 16.05
CA HIS A 296 36.21 9.47 14.78
C HIS A 296 35.35 8.22 15.01
N GLY A 297 34.23 8.43 15.70
CA GLY A 297 33.39 7.38 16.28
C GLY A 297 32.85 6.40 15.25
N ARG A 298 33.45 5.21 15.19
CA ARG A 298 32.81 4.01 14.61
C ARG A 298 31.54 3.77 15.39
N GLN A 299 30.41 4.11 14.78
CA GLN A 299 29.14 4.04 15.46
C GLN A 299 28.77 2.57 15.67
N VAL A 300 28.47 2.22 16.92
CA VAL A 300 27.92 0.91 17.30
C VAL A 300 26.62 0.67 16.53
N CYS A 301 26.34 -0.59 16.17
CA CYS A 301 25.11 -0.98 15.49
C CYS A 301 23.87 -0.32 16.12
N ARG A 302 23.22 0.56 15.35
CA ARG A 302 22.03 1.30 15.79
C ARG A 302 21.09 1.61 14.63
N ARG A 303 19.89 2.06 15.00
CA ARG A 303 18.88 2.53 14.05
C ARG A 303 19.19 3.98 13.68
N HIS A 304 19.17 4.26 12.38
CA HIS A 304 19.40 5.59 11.81
C HIS A 304 18.17 6.09 11.09
N GLU A 305 18.04 7.41 11.02
CA GLU A 305 16.92 8.08 10.37
C GLU A 305 17.01 7.95 8.86
N LEU A 306 15.90 7.56 8.25
CA LEU A 306 15.70 7.53 6.82
C LEU A 306 14.24 7.83 6.53
N TYR A 307 14.01 8.92 5.81
CA TYR A 307 12.69 9.29 5.31
C TYR A 307 12.62 9.01 3.82
N VAL A 308 11.60 8.25 3.42
CA VAL A 308 11.30 7.95 2.03
C VAL A 308 10.20 8.90 1.57
N SER A 309 10.58 9.88 0.76
CA SER A 309 9.66 10.84 0.14
C SER A 309 9.12 10.28 -1.17
N PHE A 310 7.79 10.19 -1.33
CA PHE A 310 7.19 9.82 -2.61
C PHE A 310 7.24 10.96 -3.63
N GLN A 311 7.50 12.20 -3.17
CA GLN A 311 7.80 13.33 -4.04
C GLN A 311 9.11 13.10 -4.80
N ASP A 312 10.16 12.67 -4.08
CA ASP A 312 11.49 12.47 -4.67
C ASP A 312 11.51 11.29 -5.64
N LEU A 313 10.63 10.32 -5.42
CA LEU A 313 10.40 9.19 -6.32
C LEU A 313 9.50 9.56 -7.51
N GLY A 314 8.87 10.73 -7.50
CA GLY A 314 7.96 11.21 -8.54
C GLY A 314 6.69 10.37 -8.62
N TRP A 315 6.13 9.97 -7.48
CA TRP A 315 4.97 9.07 -7.37
C TRP A 315 3.70 9.76 -6.87
N LEU A 316 3.76 11.07 -6.57
CA LEU A 316 2.60 11.84 -6.12
C LEU A 316 1.47 11.96 -7.17
N ASP A 317 1.72 11.55 -8.40
CA ASP A 317 0.70 11.49 -9.45
C ASP A 317 -0.30 10.33 -9.26
N TRP A 318 0.08 9.29 -8.52
CA TRP A 318 -0.77 8.12 -8.30
C TRP A 318 -0.85 7.67 -6.83
N VAL A 319 0.12 8.02 -5.97
CA VAL A 319 0.03 7.83 -4.51
C VAL A 319 -0.77 8.98 -3.89
N ILE A 320 -1.80 8.64 -3.13
CA ILE A 320 -2.69 9.58 -2.43
C ILE A 320 -2.14 9.87 -1.02
N ALA A 321 -1.77 8.82 -0.29
CA ALA A 321 -1.24 8.93 1.08
C ALA A 321 -0.37 7.71 1.47
N PRO A 322 0.61 7.87 2.38
CA PRO A 322 1.14 9.15 2.87
C PRO A 322 1.94 9.88 1.78
N GLN A 323 2.47 11.06 2.06
CA GLN A 323 3.42 11.77 1.17
C GLN A 323 4.85 11.19 1.26
N GLY A 324 5.12 10.46 2.33
CA GLY A 324 6.35 9.74 2.61
C GLY A 324 6.27 9.09 3.99
N TYR A 325 7.27 8.31 4.34
CA TYR A 325 7.30 7.62 5.63
C TYR A 325 8.73 7.45 6.15
N SER A 326 8.86 7.38 7.46
CA SER A 326 10.13 7.13 8.13
C SER A 326 10.44 5.63 8.12
N ALA A 327 11.19 5.18 7.11
CA ALA A 327 11.59 3.78 6.97
C ALA A 327 12.63 3.37 8.01
N TYR A 328 13.56 4.29 8.34
CA TYR A 328 14.77 4.02 9.12
C TYR A 328 15.66 2.92 8.48
N TYR A 329 16.90 2.79 8.96
CA TYR A 329 17.79 1.69 8.55
C TYR A 329 18.76 1.34 9.67
N CYS A 330 19.40 0.17 9.57
CA CYS A 330 20.41 -0.28 10.51
C CYS A 330 21.80 -0.08 9.93
N GLU A 331 22.67 0.58 10.71
CA GLU A 331 24.07 0.77 10.37
C GLU A 331 24.91 0.85 11.64
N GLY A 332 26.14 0.34 11.56
CA GLY A 332 27.14 0.43 12.61
C GLY A 332 27.98 -0.85 12.70
N GLU A 333 29.02 -0.80 13.53
CA GLU A 333 29.91 -1.94 13.75
C GLU A 333 29.37 -2.87 14.85
N CYS A 334 29.50 -4.18 14.61
CA CYS A 334 29.26 -5.26 15.57
C CYS A 334 30.61 -5.83 16.01
N SER A 335 31.33 -5.12 16.87
CA SER A 335 32.61 -5.56 17.43
C SER A 335 32.44 -6.10 18.85
N PHE A 336 33.13 -7.19 19.15
CA PHE A 336 33.16 -7.74 20.51
C PHE A 336 33.89 -6.77 21.46
N PRO A 337 33.43 -6.61 22.72
CA PRO A 337 32.25 -7.23 23.33
C PRO A 337 30.94 -6.65 22.79
N LEU A 338 30.04 -7.52 22.34
CA LEU A 338 28.69 -7.13 21.93
C LEU A 338 27.90 -6.77 23.20
N GLY A 339 27.86 -5.49 23.53
CA GLY A 339 27.14 -4.98 24.68
C GLY A 339 25.63 -5.27 24.61
N SER A 340 24.95 -5.24 25.77
CA SER A 340 23.51 -5.54 25.90
C SER A 340 22.62 -4.67 25.00
N CYS A 341 23.10 -3.52 24.53
CA CYS A 341 22.37 -2.62 23.62
C CYS A 341 22.30 -3.10 22.16
N MET A 342 23.11 -4.10 21.76
CA MET A 342 23.21 -4.56 20.37
C MET A 342 22.30 -5.76 20.03
N ASN A 343 21.42 -6.19 20.96
CA ASN A 343 20.47 -7.31 20.78
C ASN A 343 21.08 -8.51 20.01
N ALA A 344 22.30 -8.90 20.39
CA ALA A 344 23.07 -9.88 19.64
C ALA A 344 22.58 -11.30 19.91
N THR A 345 22.52 -12.13 18.86
CA THR A 345 22.26 -13.56 19.02
C THR A 345 23.49 -14.29 19.55
N ASN A 346 23.29 -15.44 20.21
CA ASN A 346 24.41 -16.31 20.61
C ASN A 346 25.30 -16.70 19.41
N HIS A 347 24.71 -16.88 18.22
CA HIS A 347 25.44 -17.10 16.98
C HIS A 347 26.34 -15.91 16.63
N ALA A 348 25.82 -14.68 16.68
CA ALA A 348 26.59 -13.46 16.42
C ALA A 348 27.73 -13.25 17.44
N ILE A 349 27.51 -13.59 18.71
CA ILE A 349 28.54 -13.56 19.75
C ILE A 349 29.65 -14.56 19.42
N LEU A 350 29.30 -15.82 19.14
CA LEU A 350 30.26 -16.86 18.78
C LEU A 350 31.03 -16.49 17.51
N GLN A 351 30.34 -16.02 16.46
CA GLN A 351 30.95 -15.56 15.22
C GLN A 351 31.92 -14.41 15.46
N SER A 352 31.59 -13.47 16.35
CA SER A 352 32.47 -12.35 16.69
C SER A 352 33.71 -12.81 17.45
N LEU A 353 33.58 -13.78 18.35
CA LEU A 353 34.72 -14.39 19.06
C LEU A 353 35.64 -15.14 18.09
N VAL A 354 35.08 -15.97 17.19
CA VAL A 354 35.87 -16.70 16.19
C VAL A 354 36.50 -15.73 15.18
N HIS A 355 35.82 -14.65 14.81
CA HIS A 355 36.39 -13.60 13.96
C HIS A 355 37.62 -12.95 14.60
N LEU A 356 37.65 -12.77 15.93
CA LEU A 356 38.84 -12.27 16.62
C LEU A 356 40.03 -13.24 16.53
N MET A 357 39.77 -14.54 16.47
CA MET A 357 40.81 -15.58 16.37
C MET A 357 41.27 -15.78 14.93
N THR A 358 40.34 -15.76 13.96
CA THR A 358 40.59 -16.07 12.55
C THR A 358 39.80 -15.10 11.64
N PRO A 359 40.25 -13.85 11.49
CA PRO A 359 39.51 -12.81 10.76
C PRO A 359 39.41 -13.07 9.25
N ASP A 360 40.37 -13.83 8.69
CA ASP A 360 40.39 -14.17 7.27
C ASP A 360 39.43 -15.32 6.91
N ALA A 361 39.04 -16.14 7.89
CA ALA A 361 38.17 -17.30 7.69
C ALA A 361 36.70 -17.01 8.02
N VAL A 362 36.44 -16.14 8.99
CA VAL A 362 35.09 -15.83 9.49
C VAL A 362 34.84 -14.33 9.38
N PRO A 363 33.74 -13.86 8.75
CA PRO A 363 33.42 -12.44 8.69
C PRO A 363 32.86 -11.91 10.02
N LYS A 364 32.87 -10.59 10.20
CA LYS A 364 32.17 -9.93 11.32
C LYS A 364 30.67 -10.16 11.26
N ALA A 365 30.02 -10.17 12.42
CA ALA A 365 28.56 -10.10 12.52
C ALA A 365 28.03 -8.82 11.85
N CYS A 366 26.83 -8.89 11.29
CA CYS A 366 26.23 -7.79 10.53
C CYS A 366 25.18 -7.04 11.36
N CYS A 367 25.12 -5.71 11.21
CA CYS A 367 24.07 -4.89 11.80
C CYS A 367 22.80 -4.96 10.92
N ALA A 368 21.74 -5.57 11.44
CA ALA A 368 20.51 -5.83 10.67
C ALA A 368 19.25 -5.50 11.49
N PRO A 369 18.09 -5.26 10.82
CA PRO A 369 16.81 -5.08 11.50
C PRO A 369 16.39 -6.34 12.26
N THR A 370 15.98 -6.17 13.52
CA THR A 370 15.48 -7.26 14.38
C THR A 370 13.97 -7.20 14.59
N LYS A 371 13.43 -5.98 14.59
CA LYS A 371 11.99 -5.73 14.60
C LYS A 371 11.65 -4.80 13.45
N LEU A 372 10.73 -5.24 12.61
CA LEU A 372 10.16 -4.46 11.52
C LEU A 372 8.65 -4.28 11.77
N SER A 373 8.11 -3.20 11.24
CA SER A 373 6.69 -2.87 11.30
C SER A 373 6.15 -2.60 9.90
N ALA A 374 4.82 -2.65 9.79
CA ALA A 374 4.13 -2.39 8.55
C ALA A 374 3.87 -0.90 8.34
N THR A 375 3.59 -0.52 7.10
CA THR A 375 3.06 0.80 6.75
C THR A 375 1.99 0.63 5.67
N SER A 376 0.97 1.48 5.66
CA SER A 376 -0.12 1.43 4.69
C SER A 376 0.06 2.49 3.62
N VAL A 377 -0.23 2.14 2.36
CA VAL A 377 -0.15 3.06 1.22
C VAL A 377 -1.50 3.07 0.50
N LEU A 378 -2.01 4.27 0.24
CA LEU A 378 -3.23 4.57 -0.50
C LEU A 378 -2.87 5.12 -1.88
N TYR A 379 -3.33 4.48 -2.95
CA TYR A 379 -2.93 4.83 -4.32
C TYR A 379 -4.00 4.49 -5.37
N TYR A 380 -3.88 5.08 -6.56
CA TYR A 380 -4.72 4.74 -7.73
C TYR A 380 -4.12 3.59 -8.54
N ASP A 381 -4.97 2.71 -9.07
CA ASP A 381 -4.58 1.70 -10.07
C ASP A 381 -4.67 2.25 -11.51
N SER A 382 -4.42 1.38 -12.51
CA SER A 382 -4.54 1.74 -13.94
C SER A 382 -5.98 2.04 -14.40
N SER A 383 -6.98 1.54 -13.67
CA SER A 383 -8.41 1.71 -13.93
C SER A 383 -9.04 2.86 -13.13
N ASN A 384 -8.22 3.66 -12.41
CA ASN A 384 -8.63 4.72 -11.48
C ASN A 384 -9.41 4.22 -10.25
N ASN A 385 -9.32 2.93 -9.91
CA ASN A 385 -9.76 2.42 -8.62
C ASN A 385 -8.80 2.90 -7.53
N VAL A 386 -9.31 3.10 -6.32
CA VAL A 386 -8.47 3.46 -5.17
C VAL A 386 -8.16 2.22 -4.37
N ILE A 387 -6.87 1.98 -4.15
CA ILE A 387 -6.34 0.82 -3.45
C ILE A 387 -5.65 1.27 -2.17
N LEU A 388 -5.99 0.64 -1.06
CA LEU A 388 -5.32 0.78 0.22
C LEU A 388 -4.67 -0.55 0.59
N ARG A 389 -3.34 -0.55 0.75
CA ARG A 389 -2.59 -1.78 1.00
C ARG A 389 -1.65 -1.64 2.19
N LYS A 390 -1.63 -2.66 3.05
CA LYS A 390 -0.70 -2.77 4.18
C LYS A 390 0.56 -3.52 3.75
N HIS A 391 1.69 -2.83 3.76
CA HIS A 391 3.00 -3.40 3.43
C HIS A 391 3.74 -3.75 4.71
N ARG A 392 3.97 -5.04 4.95
CA ARG A 392 4.74 -5.52 6.09
C ARG A 392 6.24 -5.33 5.86
N ASN A 393 6.99 -5.27 6.95
CA ASN A 393 8.45 -5.23 6.93
C ASN A 393 9.08 -3.99 6.25
N MET A 394 8.39 -2.85 6.30
CA MET A 394 8.83 -1.61 5.63
C MET A 394 9.50 -0.60 6.56
N VAL A 395 9.22 -0.66 7.87
CA VAL A 395 9.72 0.32 8.85
C VAL A 395 10.53 -0.40 9.92
N VAL A 396 11.82 -0.05 10.04
CA VAL A 396 12.72 -0.59 11.06
C VAL A 396 12.36 0.00 12.42
N LYS A 397 12.02 -0.86 13.39
CA LYS A 397 11.78 -0.48 14.79
C LYS A 397 13.01 -0.73 15.66
N ALA A 398 13.76 -1.80 15.42
CA ALA A 398 14.96 -2.14 16.18
C ALA A 398 16.06 -2.76 15.28
N CYS A 399 17.31 -2.57 15.70
CA CYS A 399 18.51 -3.13 15.07
C CYS A 399 19.25 -4.05 16.04
N GLY A 400 20.08 -4.93 15.50
CA GLY A 400 20.91 -5.83 16.29
C GLY A 400 21.97 -6.54 15.44
N CYS A 401 22.85 -7.26 16.13
CA CYS A 401 23.97 -7.98 15.50
C CYS A 401 23.63 -9.46 15.28
N HIS A 402 23.73 -9.91 14.03
CA HIS A 402 23.38 -11.26 13.58
C HIS A 402 24.52 -11.96 12.84
#